data_AF-A0A3D5X6B5-F1
#
_entry.id   AF-A0A3D5X6B5-F1
#
_cell.length_a   1.000
_cell.length_b   1.000
_cell.length_c   1.000
_cell.angle_alpha   90.00
_cell.angle_beta   90.00
_cell.angle_gamma   90.00
#
_symmetry.space_group_name_H-M   'P 1'
#
loop_
_entity.id
_entity.type
_entity.pdbx_description
1 polymer ?
#
loop_
_entity_poly.entity_id
_entity_poly.type
_entity_poly.pdbx_seq_one_letter_code
_entity_poly.pdbx_strand_id
1 'polypeptide(L)'
;GSDVFLTRKFDDGKFFVVKPIPSNAYEKLDIPQGVYNPISFSYNFQPDDDDLIDDILDWLEDFDEGDDLQELQEDLGDIIEDYLEDIKPCIIIKGKFTNSGKTKHIVMVVNDPLTFKILGDNRNGGAEVVLDRGITNTGNLQFNPSYWFSIITPEMLNNAVVGVIDGEEYILLSKHLNSQIYTAIFNRIEVSTTLTINE
;
A
#
# COMPACT_ATOMS: atom_id res chain seq x y z
N GLY A 1 26.77 15.47 18.65
CA GLY A 1 26.26 14.26 19.32
C GLY A 1 26.04 13.25 18.24
N SER A 2 26.49 12.00 18.44
CA SER A 2 26.29 10.91 17.49
C SER A 2 24.79 10.70 17.25
N ASP A 3 24.39 10.63 15.98
CA ASP A 3 23.02 10.32 15.58
C ASP A 3 22.60 8.97 16.19
N VAL A 4 21.62 9.01 17.10
CA VAL A 4 21.05 7.79 17.70
C VAL A 4 19.90 7.35 16.81
N PHE A 5 20.21 6.52 15.82
CA PHE A 5 19.18 5.80 15.08
C PHE A 5 18.61 4.70 15.98
N LEU A 6 17.33 4.80 16.33
CA LEU A 6 16.60 3.71 16.98
C LEU A 6 15.98 2.84 15.89
N THR A 7 16.35 1.56 15.86
CA THR A 7 15.67 0.55 15.06
C THR A 7 14.89 -0.37 16.00
N ARG A 8 13.59 -0.48 15.78
CA ARG A 8 12.73 -1.45 16.47
C ARG A 8 12.23 -2.47 15.44
N LYS A 9 12.50 -3.75 15.69
CA LYS A 9 11.88 -4.85 14.95
C LYS A 9 10.61 -5.29 15.68
N PHE A 10 9.62 -5.75 14.93
CA PHE A 10 8.40 -6.35 15.45
C PHE A 10 8.47 -7.84 15.14
N ASP A 11 8.38 -8.69 16.16
CA ASP A 11 8.62 -10.13 16.00
C ASP A 11 7.52 -10.82 15.16
N ASP A 12 6.27 -10.33 15.22
CA ASP A 12 5.10 -10.91 14.50
C ASP A 12 4.52 -9.97 13.42
N GLY A 13 5.27 -8.94 13.01
CA GLY A 13 4.72 -7.85 12.18
C GLY A 13 3.62 -7.06 12.92
N LYS A 14 3.07 -6.02 12.29
CA LYS A 14 1.91 -5.31 12.86
C LYS A 14 0.95 -4.87 11.77
N PHE A 15 -0.31 -5.31 11.90
CA PHE A 15 -1.35 -5.07 10.92
C PHE A 15 -2.23 -3.89 11.32
N PHE A 16 -2.41 -2.97 10.39
CA PHE A 16 -3.26 -1.80 10.55
C PHE A 16 -4.24 -1.72 9.40
N VAL A 17 -5.53 -1.70 9.72
CA VAL A 17 -6.57 -1.52 8.72
C VAL A 17 -6.93 -0.04 8.65
N VAL A 18 -6.49 0.62 7.59
CA VAL A 18 -6.88 2.01 7.29
C VAL A 18 -8.14 1.97 6.42
N LYS A 19 -9.27 2.38 7.00
CA LYS A 19 -10.54 2.51 6.28
C LYS A 19 -10.89 4.00 6.13
N PRO A 20 -11.76 4.37 5.18
CA PRO A 20 -12.31 5.73 5.07
C PRO A 20 -13.32 6.07 6.20
N ILE A 21 -13.06 5.59 7.41
CA ILE A 21 -13.79 5.90 8.66
C ILE A 21 -12.84 6.65 9.59
N PRO A 22 -13.35 7.49 10.51
CA PRO A 22 -12.54 8.44 11.27
C PRO A 22 -11.69 7.82 12.40
N SER A 23 -11.55 6.50 12.46
CA SER A 23 -10.75 5.84 13.49
C SER A 23 -9.29 5.76 13.06
N ASN A 24 -8.44 6.53 13.73
CA ASN A 24 -7.00 6.43 13.57
C ASN A 24 -6.48 5.14 14.25
N ALA A 25 -5.49 4.49 13.64
CA ALA A 25 -4.63 3.56 14.35
C ALA A 25 -3.60 4.36 15.16
N TYR A 26 -3.33 3.92 16.39
CA TYR A 26 -2.41 4.60 17.29
C TYR A 26 -1.24 3.71 17.66
N GLU A 27 -0.04 4.20 17.42
CA GLU A 27 1.20 3.57 17.84
C GLU A 27 2.00 4.43 18.79
N LYS A 28 2.58 3.80 19.81
CA LYS A 28 3.47 4.45 20.75
C LYS A 28 4.92 4.14 20.39
N LEU A 29 5.68 5.20 20.13
CA LEU A 29 7.12 5.14 19.90
C LEU A 29 7.84 5.89 21.02
N ASP A 30 8.84 5.26 21.62
CA ASP A 30 9.71 5.91 22.60
C ASP A 30 10.91 6.51 21.85
N ILE A 31 10.88 7.83 21.70
CA ILE A 31 11.91 8.59 20.98
C ILE A 31 12.73 9.40 21.99
N PRO A 32 14.07 9.50 21.85
CA PRO A 32 14.88 10.32 22.75
C PRO A 32 14.43 11.77 22.72
N GLN A 33 14.46 12.45 23.87
CA GLN A 33 14.24 13.89 23.91
C GLN A 33 15.32 14.64 23.12
N GLY A 34 14.99 15.77 22.52
CA GLY A 34 15.93 16.59 21.74
C GLY A 34 15.26 17.49 20.72
N VAL A 35 16.09 18.26 20.02
CA VAL A 35 15.70 19.08 18.87
C VAL A 35 16.17 18.36 17.61
N TYR A 36 15.25 18.09 16.70
CA TYR A 36 15.49 17.39 15.43
C TYR A 36 15.24 18.35 14.26
N ASN A 37 16.08 18.32 13.23
CA ASN A 37 15.92 19.18 12.06
C ASN A 37 16.53 18.54 10.79
N PRO A 38 15.77 17.75 10.02
CA PRO A 38 14.45 17.20 10.34
C PRO A 38 14.53 15.93 11.20
N ILE A 39 13.43 15.56 11.85
CA ILE A 39 13.23 14.18 12.29
C ILE A 39 12.82 13.32 11.08
N SER A 40 13.35 12.10 10.98
CA SER A 40 13.00 11.19 9.88
C SER A 40 12.61 9.82 10.39
N PHE A 41 11.55 9.26 9.82
CA PHE A 41 11.10 7.90 10.09
C PHE A 41 11.25 7.07 8.82
N SER A 42 11.90 5.92 8.94
CA SER A 42 12.02 4.95 7.86
C SER A 42 11.14 3.76 8.19
N TYR A 43 10.17 3.48 7.33
CA TYR A 43 9.31 2.32 7.43
C TYR A 43 9.78 1.29 6.41
N ASN A 44 10.23 0.13 6.89
CA ASN A 44 10.68 -0.97 6.06
C ASN A 44 9.60 -2.06 6.11
N PHE A 45 8.92 -2.27 5.00
CA PHE A 45 7.91 -3.31 4.82
C PHE A 45 8.59 -4.54 4.23
N GLN A 46 8.18 -5.71 4.70
CA GLN A 46 8.61 -6.99 4.18
C GLN A 46 7.37 -7.74 3.72
N PRO A 47 7.42 -8.37 2.54
CA PRO A 47 6.32 -9.21 2.09
C PRO A 47 6.26 -10.52 2.88
N ASP A 48 5.13 -11.21 2.77
CA ASP A 48 5.09 -12.63 3.09
C ASP A 48 5.82 -13.41 1.98
N ASP A 49 6.52 -14.47 2.36
CA ASP A 49 7.18 -15.41 1.46
C ASP A 49 6.07 -16.35 0.95
N ASP A 50 5.59 -16.14 -0.28
CA ASP A 50 4.38 -16.80 -0.78
C ASP A 50 4.53 -17.19 -2.27
N ASP A 51 4.01 -18.37 -2.59
CA ASP A 51 3.98 -19.00 -3.92
C ASP A 51 3.07 -18.22 -4.90
N LEU A 52 2.24 -17.32 -4.39
CA LEU A 52 1.30 -16.50 -5.16
C LEU A 52 1.92 -15.50 -6.15
N ILE A 53 3.24 -15.27 -6.11
CA ILE A 53 3.94 -14.59 -7.21
C ILE A 53 4.17 -15.56 -8.37
N ASP A 54 4.53 -16.80 -8.06
CA ASP A 54 4.77 -17.84 -9.06
C ASP A 54 3.45 -18.17 -9.78
N ASP A 55 2.32 -18.26 -9.07
CA ASP A 55 1.00 -18.45 -9.69
C ASP A 55 0.64 -17.34 -10.70
N ILE A 56 0.97 -16.08 -10.39
CA ILE A 56 0.75 -14.96 -11.33
C ILE A 56 1.67 -15.08 -12.55
N LEU A 57 2.91 -15.52 -12.36
CA LEU A 57 3.86 -15.68 -13.45
C LEU A 57 3.45 -16.83 -14.37
N ASP A 58 3.05 -17.96 -13.81
CA ASP A 58 2.52 -19.10 -14.56
C ASP A 58 1.28 -18.69 -15.35
N TRP A 59 0.33 -17.99 -14.71
CA TRP A 59 -0.85 -17.45 -15.40
C TRP A 59 -0.51 -16.48 -16.55
N LEU A 60 0.52 -15.65 -16.38
CA LEU A 60 0.97 -14.73 -17.44
C LEU A 60 1.56 -15.48 -18.63
N GLU A 61 2.22 -16.62 -18.41
CA GLU A 61 2.72 -17.47 -19.49
C GLU A 61 1.54 -18.01 -20.31
N ASP A 62 0.51 -18.58 -19.66
CA ASP A 62 -0.70 -19.08 -20.32
C ASP A 62 -1.45 -17.96 -21.09
N PHE A 63 -1.52 -16.77 -20.49
CA PHE A 63 -2.09 -15.59 -21.14
C PHE A 63 -1.34 -15.19 -22.43
N ASP A 64 -0.01 -15.23 -22.39
CA ASP A 64 0.84 -14.90 -23.55
C ASP A 64 0.81 -16.01 -24.64
N GLU A 65 0.57 -17.27 -24.26
CA GLU A 65 0.34 -18.39 -25.18
C GLU A 65 -1.02 -18.31 -25.89
N GLY A 66 -1.93 -17.47 -25.39
CA GLY A 66 -3.20 -17.14 -26.03
C GLY A 66 -4.30 -18.17 -25.76
N ASP A 67 -4.31 -18.71 -24.55
CA ASP A 67 -5.33 -19.63 -24.06
C ASP A 67 -6.73 -19.00 -24.00
N ASP A 68 -7.74 -19.82 -23.68
CA ASP A 68 -9.13 -19.37 -23.68
C ASP A 68 -9.36 -18.26 -22.66
N LEU A 69 -9.89 -17.12 -23.12
CA LEU A 69 -10.06 -15.94 -22.29
C LEU A 69 -10.98 -16.18 -21.09
N GLN A 70 -11.98 -17.06 -21.22
CA GLN A 70 -12.91 -17.33 -20.13
C GLN A 70 -12.24 -18.17 -19.04
N GLU A 71 -11.48 -19.19 -19.44
CA GLU A 71 -10.68 -20.02 -18.53
C GLU A 71 -9.64 -19.17 -17.79
N LEU A 72 -8.86 -18.36 -18.54
CA LEU A 72 -7.89 -17.43 -17.96
C LEU A 72 -8.51 -16.43 -16.97
N GLN A 73 -9.74 -15.99 -17.21
CA GLN A 73 -10.45 -15.09 -16.29
C GLN A 73 -10.88 -15.78 -15.01
N GLU A 74 -11.29 -17.05 -15.08
CA GLU A 74 -11.66 -17.85 -13.92
C GLU A 74 -10.40 -18.18 -13.09
N ASP A 75 -9.32 -18.63 -13.73
CA ASP A 75 -8.04 -18.94 -13.07
C ASP A 75 -7.44 -17.72 -12.35
N LEU A 76 -7.48 -16.55 -13.00
CA LEU A 76 -7.06 -15.31 -12.35
C LEU A 76 -7.98 -14.93 -11.17
N GLY A 77 -9.26 -15.29 -11.26
CA GLY A 77 -10.21 -15.14 -10.16
C GLY A 77 -9.76 -15.92 -8.93
N ASP A 78 -9.42 -17.19 -9.11
CA ASP A 78 -8.95 -18.09 -8.05
C ASP A 78 -7.67 -17.55 -7.39
N ILE A 79 -6.68 -17.14 -8.20
CA ILE A 79 -5.45 -16.48 -7.70
C ILE A 79 -5.79 -15.25 -6.84
N ILE A 80 -6.72 -14.42 -7.29
CA ILE A 80 -7.13 -13.22 -6.55
C ILE A 80 -7.84 -13.60 -5.24
N GLU A 81 -8.66 -14.64 -5.23
CA GLU A 81 -9.36 -15.12 -4.03
C GLU A 81 -8.33 -15.58 -2.97
N ASP A 82 -7.36 -16.40 -3.36
CA ASP A 82 -6.27 -16.84 -2.49
C ASP A 82 -5.48 -15.64 -1.91
N TYR A 83 -5.18 -14.63 -2.76
CA TYR A 83 -4.58 -13.35 -2.32
C TYR A 83 -5.37 -12.65 -1.22
N LEU A 84 -6.70 -12.74 -1.25
CA LEU A 84 -7.58 -12.05 -0.33
C LEU A 84 -7.79 -12.81 0.99
N GLU A 85 -7.59 -14.13 0.99
CA GLU A 85 -7.81 -15.01 2.13
C GLU A 85 -6.55 -15.26 2.97
N ASP A 86 -5.42 -15.62 2.35
CA ASP A 86 -4.26 -16.14 3.09
C ASP A 86 -3.01 -15.24 3.08
N ILE A 87 -2.95 -14.21 2.21
CA ILE A 87 -1.75 -13.37 2.12
C ILE A 87 -1.79 -12.15 3.05
N LYS A 88 -0.63 -11.80 3.62
CA LYS A 88 -0.42 -10.55 4.36
C LYS A 88 0.57 -9.64 3.64
N PRO A 89 0.16 -9.02 2.51
CA PRO A 89 1.03 -8.13 1.77
C PRO A 89 1.39 -6.88 2.58
N CYS A 90 2.49 -6.21 2.19
CA CYS A 90 2.94 -4.95 2.79
C CYS A 90 1.83 -3.90 2.82
N ILE A 91 1.09 -3.77 1.70
CA ILE A 91 -0.05 -2.87 1.55
C ILE A 91 -1.09 -3.57 0.68
N ILE A 92 -2.35 -3.58 1.14
CA ILE A 92 -3.51 -3.95 0.33
C ILE A 92 -4.51 -2.81 0.26
N ILE A 93 -5.00 -2.52 -0.94
CA ILE A 93 -6.05 -1.52 -1.19
C ILE A 93 -7.19 -2.21 -1.91
N LYS A 94 -8.37 -2.18 -1.31
CA LYS A 94 -9.61 -2.68 -1.90
C LYS A 94 -10.49 -1.50 -2.30
N GLY A 95 -10.92 -1.48 -3.55
CA GLY A 95 -11.72 -0.40 -4.13
C GLY A 95 -12.76 -0.93 -5.11
N LYS A 96 -13.57 -0.01 -5.64
CA LYS A 96 -14.55 -0.31 -6.69
C LYS A 96 -14.50 0.78 -7.75
N PHE A 97 -14.58 0.36 -9.01
CA PHE A 97 -14.70 1.24 -10.15
C PHE A 97 -16.02 0.94 -10.86
N THR A 98 -16.84 1.97 -11.04
CA THR A 98 -18.11 1.85 -11.75
C THR A 98 -18.10 2.76 -12.97
N ASN A 99 -18.27 2.18 -14.15
CA ASN A 99 -18.36 2.90 -15.41
C ASN A 99 -19.48 2.33 -16.27
N SER A 100 -20.36 3.21 -16.76
CA SER A 100 -21.45 2.83 -17.67
C SER A 100 -22.33 1.69 -17.15
N GLY A 101 -22.53 1.63 -15.82
CA GLY A 101 -23.35 0.61 -15.16
C GLY A 101 -22.66 -0.73 -14.90
N LYS A 102 -21.42 -0.91 -15.34
CA LYS A 102 -20.56 -2.05 -14.96
C LYS A 102 -19.70 -1.69 -13.76
N THR A 103 -19.55 -2.61 -12.82
CA THR A 103 -18.67 -2.46 -11.66
C THR A 103 -17.55 -3.48 -11.75
N LYS A 104 -16.32 -3.01 -11.57
CA LYS A 104 -15.13 -3.83 -11.37
C LYS A 104 -14.60 -3.59 -9.97
N HIS A 105 -14.28 -4.66 -9.27
CA HIS A 105 -13.58 -4.60 -8.00
C HIS A 105 -12.09 -4.34 -8.28
N ILE A 106 -11.44 -3.51 -7.47
CA ILE A 106 -10.00 -3.22 -7.61
C ILE A 106 -9.30 -3.74 -6.37
N VAL A 107 -8.31 -4.57 -6.57
CA VAL A 107 -7.42 -5.07 -5.53
C VAL A 107 -6.00 -4.66 -5.92
N MET A 108 -5.42 -3.71 -5.20
CA MET A 108 -4.00 -3.39 -5.33
C MET A 108 -3.23 -4.07 -4.22
N VAL A 109 -2.16 -4.75 -4.60
CA VAL A 109 -1.29 -5.46 -3.68
C VAL A 109 0.14 -4.97 -3.88
N VAL A 110 0.75 -4.52 -2.79
CA VAL A 110 2.20 -4.27 -2.72
C VAL A 110 2.79 -5.42 -1.91
N ASN A 111 3.42 -6.37 -2.61
CA ASN A 111 4.12 -7.51 -1.99
C ASN A 111 5.62 -7.50 -2.31
N ASP A 112 6.18 -6.34 -2.64
CA ASP A 112 7.63 -6.16 -2.73
C ASP A 112 8.16 -5.55 -1.43
N PRO A 113 9.44 -5.80 -1.08
CA PRO A 113 10.13 -5.03 -0.05
C PRO A 113 10.06 -3.55 -0.37
N LEU A 114 9.40 -2.78 0.50
CA LEU A 114 9.20 -1.35 0.33
C LEU A 114 9.87 -0.64 1.50
N THR A 115 10.68 0.37 1.21
CA THR A 115 11.18 1.29 2.24
C THR A 115 10.83 2.69 1.83
N PHE A 116 10.08 3.40 2.68
CA PHE A 116 9.87 4.84 2.52
C PHE A 116 10.45 5.60 3.70
N LYS A 117 11.10 6.73 3.38
CA LYS A 117 11.65 7.66 4.37
C LYS A 117 10.79 8.92 4.41
N ILE A 118 10.13 9.12 5.53
CA ILE A 118 9.25 10.27 5.74
C ILE A 118 9.96 11.26 6.65
N LEU A 119 10.01 12.51 6.22
CA LEU A 119 10.44 13.63 7.04
C LEU A 119 9.24 14.12 7.85
N GLY A 120 9.44 14.31 9.15
CA GLY A 120 8.42 14.88 10.02
C GLY A 120 8.45 16.39 9.98
N ASP A 121 7.29 17.00 9.78
CA ASP A 121 7.08 18.44 9.96
C ASP A 121 6.43 18.71 11.31
N ASN A 122 6.72 19.84 11.93
CA ASN A 122 5.95 20.31 13.08
C ASN A 122 4.55 20.78 12.67
N ARG A 123 3.70 21.05 13.66
CA ARG A 123 2.31 21.53 13.45
C ARG A 123 2.17 22.81 12.61
N ASN A 124 3.25 23.57 12.41
CA ASN A 124 3.27 24.79 11.60
C ASN A 124 3.88 24.57 10.20
N GLY A 125 4.25 23.33 9.84
CA GLY A 125 4.90 22.99 8.57
C GLY A 125 6.41 23.28 8.51
N GLY A 126 7.06 23.46 9.66
CA GLY A 126 8.52 23.61 9.75
C GLY A 126 9.23 22.27 10.00
N ALA A 127 10.47 22.15 9.52
CA ALA A 127 11.28 20.94 9.67
C ALA A 127 11.85 20.72 11.09
N GLU A 128 11.92 21.77 11.92
CA GLU A 128 12.40 21.66 13.30
C GLU A 128 11.29 21.09 14.19
N VAL A 129 11.61 20.01 14.90
CA VAL A 129 10.72 19.30 15.82
C VAL A 129 11.38 19.21 17.19
N VAL A 130 10.66 19.57 18.24
CA VAL A 130 11.17 19.61 19.63
C VAL A 130 10.45 18.57 20.47
N LEU A 131 11.20 17.57 20.96
CA LEU A 131 10.68 16.52 21.82
C LEU A 131 11.21 16.70 23.25
N ASP A 132 10.33 17.07 24.18
CA ASP A 132 10.68 17.29 25.58
C ASP A 132 10.43 16.08 26.47
N ARG A 133 11.32 15.89 27.46
CA ARG A 133 11.20 14.79 28.41
C ARG A 133 9.94 14.96 29.27
N GLY A 134 9.12 13.92 29.32
CA GLY A 134 7.90 13.90 30.13
C GLY A 134 6.68 14.51 29.44
N ILE A 135 6.84 15.04 28.22
CA ILE A 135 5.73 15.46 27.36
C ILE A 135 5.46 14.33 26.36
N THR A 136 4.20 13.94 26.23
CA THR A 136 3.77 13.00 25.19
C THR A 136 3.32 13.80 23.98
N ASN A 137 4.13 13.76 22.92
CA ASN A 137 3.78 14.34 21.63
C ASN A 137 2.94 13.37 20.82
N THR A 138 2.14 13.88 19.88
CA THR A 138 1.32 13.05 18.99
C THR A 138 1.73 13.29 17.54
N GLY A 139 2.04 12.23 16.81
CA GLY A 139 2.27 12.29 15.36
C GLY A 139 1.03 11.87 14.59
N ASN A 140 0.76 12.51 13.46
CA ASN A 140 -0.21 12.06 12.48
C ASN A 140 0.52 11.61 11.21
N LEU A 141 0.51 10.30 10.95
CA LEU A 141 0.96 9.71 9.70
C LEU A 141 -0.26 9.53 8.79
N GLN A 142 -0.24 10.14 7.61
CA GLN A 142 -1.36 10.09 6.69
C GLN A 142 -0.96 9.46 5.35
N PHE A 143 -1.68 8.42 4.95
CA PHE A 143 -1.69 7.88 3.60
C PHE A 143 -2.87 8.47 2.81
N ASN A 144 -2.68 8.73 1.51
CA ASN A 144 -3.71 9.35 0.68
C ASN A 144 -4.03 8.53 -0.59
N PRO A 145 -4.77 7.41 -0.46
CA PRO A 145 -5.19 6.61 -1.62
C PRO A 145 -5.91 7.44 -2.70
N SER A 146 -6.74 8.40 -2.32
CA SER A 146 -7.40 9.29 -3.28
C SER A 146 -6.41 10.06 -4.16
N TYR A 147 -5.29 10.51 -3.59
CA TYR A 147 -4.21 11.13 -4.35
C TYR A 147 -3.47 10.12 -5.23
N TRP A 148 -3.20 8.90 -4.72
CA TRP A 148 -2.51 7.87 -5.50
C TRP A 148 -3.28 7.50 -6.77
N PHE A 149 -4.60 7.32 -6.63
CA PHE A 149 -5.49 6.95 -7.73
C PHE A 149 -5.95 8.13 -8.59
N SER A 150 -5.63 9.38 -8.23
CA SER A 150 -6.10 10.58 -8.94
C SER A 150 -5.65 10.69 -10.39
N ILE A 151 -4.61 9.95 -10.79
CA ILE A 151 -4.11 9.89 -12.16
C ILE A 151 -4.64 8.72 -12.98
N ILE A 152 -5.36 7.79 -12.34
CA ILE A 152 -5.85 6.60 -13.02
C ILE A 152 -7.12 6.98 -13.77
N THR A 153 -7.08 6.83 -15.09
CA THR A 153 -8.21 7.17 -15.95
C THR A 153 -9.20 6.02 -16.04
N PRO A 154 -10.47 6.29 -16.35
CA PRO A 154 -11.44 5.23 -16.64
C PRO A 154 -11.00 4.32 -17.79
N GLU A 155 -10.29 4.85 -18.78
CA GLU A 155 -9.76 4.08 -19.91
C GLU A 155 -8.74 3.02 -19.46
N MET A 156 -7.81 3.40 -18.56
CA MET A 156 -6.84 2.46 -17.98
C MET A 156 -7.55 1.28 -17.30
N LEU A 157 -8.58 1.56 -16.49
CA LEU A 157 -9.33 0.52 -15.77
C LEU A 157 -10.28 -0.28 -16.67
N ASN A 158 -10.79 0.32 -17.74
CA ASN A 158 -11.63 -0.38 -18.71
C ASN A 158 -10.80 -1.42 -19.49
N ASN A 159 -9.55 -1.08 -19.83
CA ASN A 159 -8.64 -1.92 -20.61
C ASN A 159 -7.79 -2.87 -19.74
N ALA A 160 -7.93 -2.81 -18.41
CA ALA A 160 -7.22 -3.68 -17.50
C ALA A 160 -7.67 -5.14 -17.66
N VAL A 161 -6.72 -6.06 -17.49
CA VAL A 161 -6.98 -7.50 -17.34
C VAL A 161 -7.83 -7.72 -16.08
N VAL A 162 -8.82 -8.60 -16.19
CA VAL A 162 -9.75 -8.91 -15.11
C VAL A 162 -9.72 -10.41 -14.80
N GLY A 163 -9.83 -10.77 -13.53
CA GLY A 163 -10.26 -12.10 -13.09
C GLY A 163 -11.74 -12.07 -12.72
N VAL A 164 -12.38 -13.23 -12.64
CA VAL A 164 -13.80 -13.36 -12.31
C VAL A 164 -13.97 -14.25 -11.10
N ILE A 165 -14.60 -13.72 -10.05
CA ILE A 165 -14.92 -14.45 -8.81
C ILE A 165 -16.43 -14.37 -8.64
N ASP A 166 -17.12 -15.51 -8.58
CA ASP A 166 -18.59 -15.58 -8.43
C ASP A 166 -19.37 -14.74 -9.48
N GLY A 167 -18.81 -14.56 -10.68
CA GLY A 167 -19.40 -13.74 -11.74
C GLY A 167 -19.19 -12.24 -11.62
N GLU A 168 -18.40 -11.77 -10.63
CA GLU A 168 -17.99 -10.38 -10.47
C GLU A 168 -16.58 -10.17 -11.02
N GLU A 169 -16.35 -9.05 -11.72
CA GLU A 169 -15.04 -8.73 -12.33
C GLU A 169 -14.10 -8.07 -11.31
N TYR A 170 -12.87 -8.58 -11.21
CA TYR A 170 -11.80 -8.07 -10.35
C TYR A 170 -10.58 -7.64 -11.18
N ILE A 171 -10.07 -6.45 -10.90
CA ILE A 171 -8.79 -5.96 -11.41
C ILE A 171 -7.76 -6.11 -10.31
N LEU A 172 -6.81 -7.02 -10.48
CA LEU A 172 -5.62 -7.11 -9.65
C LEU A 172 -4.54 -6.15 -10.17
N LEU A 173 -4.07 -5.27 -9.30
CA LEU A 173 -2.98 -4.34 -9.55
C LEU A 173 -1.76 -4.80 -8.75
N SER A 174 -0.80 -5.41 -9.43
CA SER A 174 0.46 -5.87 -8.86
C SER A 174 1.64 -5.44 -9.75
N LYS A 175 2.85 -5.74 -9.30
CA LYS A 175 4.07 -5.50 -10.09
C LYS A 175 4.05 -6.24 -11.44
N HIS A 176 3.39 -7.38 -11.50
CA HIS A 176 3.37 -8.27 -12.66
C HIS A 176 2.09 -8.10 -13.48
N LEU A 177 0.94 -7.92 -12.82
CA LEU A 177 -0.36 -7.81 -13.49
C LEU A 177 -0.93 -6.40 -13.42
N ASN A 178 -1.44 -5.91 -14.56
CA ASN A 178 -1.85 -4.51 -14.73
C ASN A 178 -0.76 -3.52 -14.27
N SER A 179 0.50 -3.88 -14.52
CA SER A 179 1.71 -3.29 -13.95
C SER A 179 1.88 -1.79 -14.24
N GLN A 180 1.35 -1.31 -15.37
CA GLN A 180 1.37 0.12 -15.70
C GLN A 180 0.54 0.95 -14.72
N ILE A 181 -0.65 0.47 -14.37
CA ILE A 181 -1.54 1.11 -13.39
C ILE A 181 -0.89 1.02 -12.00
N TYR A 182 -0.43 -0.17 -11.62
CA TYR A 182 0.28 -0.40 -10.36
C TYR A 182 1.46 0.57 -10.19
N THR A 183 2.36 0.65 -11.16
CA THR A 183 3.57 1.49 -11.11
C THR A 183 3.21 2.97 -10.98
N ALA A 184 2.16 3.42 -11.67
CA ALA A 184 1.67 4.79 -11.60
C ALA A 184 1.19 5.15 -10.18
N ILE A 185 0.51 4.23 -9.49
CA ILE A 185 0.02 4.40 -8.11
C ILE A 185 1.18 4.27 -7.12
N PHE A 186 2.01 3.24 -7.25
CA PHE A 186 3.13 2.92 -6.36
C PHE A 186 4.09 4.10 -6.22
N ASN A 187 4.45 4.75 -7.33
CA ASN A 187 5.32 5.92 -7.36
C ASN A 187 4.78 7.14 -6.59
N ARG A 188 3.51 7.12 -6.18
CA ARG A 188 2.85 8.21 -5.43
C ARG A 188 2.71 7.94 -3.95
N ILE A 189 2.93 6.71 -3.50
CA ILE A 189 2.75 6.31 -2.10
C ILE A 189 3.67 7.15 -1.21
N GLU A 190 4.99 7.08 -1.43
CA GLU A 190 5.96 7.84 -0.63
C GLU A 190 5.76 9.36 -0.80
N VAL A 191 5.55 9.84 -2.02
CA VAL A 191 5.42 11.27 -2.36
C VAL A 191 4.30 11.98 -1.59
N SER A 192 3.21 11.26 -1.29
CA SER A 192 2.03 11.83 -0.63
C SER A 192 1.84 11.37 0.80
N THR A 193 2.76 10.58 1.34
CA THR A 193 2.73 10.19 2.74
C THR A 193 3.31 11.32 3.58
N THR A 194 2.52 11.85 4.51
CA THR A 194 2.92 12.97 5.38
C THR A 194 3.02 12.52 6.83
N LEU A 195 3.96 13.11 7.57
CA LEU A 195 4.05 12.98 9.02
C LEU A 195 4.06 14.37 9.65
N THR A 196 3.02 14.69 10.39
CA THR A 196 2.93 15.93 11.17
C THR A 196 3.06 15.61 12.65
N ILE A 197 4.03 16.21 13.33
CA ILE A 197 4.25 16.05 14.76
C ILE A 197 3.62 17.25 15.49
N ASN A 198 2.63 16.93 16.32
CA ASN A 198 1.98 17.85 17.23
C ASN A 198 2.76 17.82 18.55
N GLU A 199 3.72 18.73 18.62
CA GLU A 199 4.43 19.18 19.82
C GLU A 199 3.74 20.38 20.49
#